data_AF-A0A1G1GQF5-F1
#
_entry.id   AF-A0A1G1GQF5-F1
#
_cell.length_a   1.000
_cell.length_b   1.000
_cell.length_c   1.000
_cell.angle_alpha   90.00
_cell.angle_beta   90.00
_cell.angle_gamma   90.00
#
_symmetry.space_group_name_H-M   'P 1'
#
loop_
_entity.id
_entity.type
_entity.pdbx_description
1 polymer ?
#
loop_
_entity_poly.entity_id
_entity_poly.type
_entity_poly.pdbx_seq_one_letter_code
_entity_poly.pdbx_strand_id
1 'polypeptide(L)'
;MPAAKTLKKTCQIKTSQIFPKLFNKEISSEMDVIEMSRQGVTKGSLISLGVCFGFTPDRLAYMLPVTLRTIQRYKNAQKFNPIISEHIIQLARLMVRGTEVFESRENFLRWFTTPNTALGGKVPSELVNLQTGAQLVMDELIRIDHGVFA
;
A
#
# COMPACT_ATOMS: atom_id res chain seq x y z
N MET A 1 29.98 -12.49 2.65
CA MET A 1 28.56 -12.08 2.77
C MET A 1 28.03 -11.81 1.37
N PRO A 2 27.16 -12.63 0.78
CA PRO A 2 26.76 -12.45 -0.61
C PRO A 2 25.72 -11.34 -0.73
N ALA A 3 25.90 -10.53 -1.77
CA ALA A 3 25.17 -9.32 -2.08
C ALA A 3 23.68 -9.56 -2.33
N ALA A 4 22.85 -8.67 -1.79
CA ALA A 4 21.43 -8.55 -2.14
C ALA A 4 21.32 -8.19 -3.63
N LYS A 5 20.98 -9.18 -4.46
CA LYS A 5 20.73 -8.99 -5.89
C LYS A 5 19.48 -8.14 -6.08
N THR A 6 19.69 -7.03 -6.77
CA THR A 6 18.76 -6.01 -7.22
C THR A 6 17.46 -6.58 -7.80
N LEU A 7 16.32 -6.33 -7.15
CA LEU A 7 14.99 -6.49 -7.77
C LEU A 7 14.70 -5.27 -8.65
N LYS A 8 15.34 -5.20 -9.83
CA LYS A 8 14.91 -4.31 -10.92
C LYS A 8 13.75 -4.96 -11.67
N LYS A 9 12.55 -4.94 -11.08
CA LYS A 9 11.30 -4.96 -11.85
C LYS A 9 10.60 -3.63 -11.61
N THR A 10 10.94 -2.64 -12.41
CA THR A 10 10.22 -1.36 -12.43
C THR A 10 8.83 -1.61 -12.97
N CYS A 11 7.82 -1.36 -12.14
CA CYS A 11 6.44 -1.35 -12.58
C CYS A 11 6.24 -0.18 -13.55
N GLN A 12 5.86 -0.49 -14.80
CA GLN A 12 5.52 0.49 -15.83
C GLN A 12 4.11 1.09 -15.63
N ILE A 13 3.43 0.77 -14.53
CA ILE A 13 2.10 1.29 -14.22
C ILE A 13 2.27 2.68 -13.62
N LYS A 14 1.70 3.67 -14.30
CA LYS A 14 1.53 5.02 -13.75
C LYS A 14 0.66 4.92 -12.49
N THR A 15 0.92 5.78 -11.51
CA THR A 15 0.18 5.79 -10.23
C THR A 15 -1.34 5.84 -10.44
N SER A 16 -1.82 6.65 -11.39
CA SER A 16 -3.24 6.77 -11.76
C SER A 16 -3.86 5.51 -12.38
N GLN A 17 -3.06 4.52 -12.78
CA GLN A 17 -3.53 3.29 -13.40
C GLN A 17 -3.42 2.07 -12.47
N ILE A 18 -3.04 2.26 -11.21
CA ILE A 18 -2.86 1.15 -10.24
C ILE A 18 -4.18 0.42 -10.02
N PHE A 19 -5.26 1.14 -9.74
CA PHE A 19 -6.59 0.56 -9.53
C PHE A 19 -7.15 -0.21 -10.72
N PRO A 20 -7.24 0.38 -11.92
CA PRO A 20 -7.80 -0.31 -13.07
C PRO A 20 -6.94 -1.50 -13.51
N LYS A 21 -5.60 -1.44 -13.38
CA LYS A 21 -4.72 -2.53 -13.82
C LYS A 21 -4.57 -3.66 -12.80
N LEU A 22 -4.54 -3.36 -11.50
CA LEU A 22 -4.28 -4.37 -10.48
C LEU A 22 -5.55 -4.95 -9.86
N PHE A 23 -6.62 -4.17 -9.84
CA PHE A 23 -7.88 -4.55 -9.20
C PHE A 23 -9.06 -4.61 -10.19
N ASN A 24 -8.83 -4.24 -11.46
CA ASN A 24 -9.84 -4.28 -12.53
C ASN A 24 -11.11 -3.45 -12.19
N LYS A 25 -10.95 -2.42 -11.36
CA LYS A 25 -12.02 -1.50 -10.94
C LYS A 25 -11.39 -0.18 -10.50
N GLU A 26 -11.97 0.93 -10.94
CA GLU A 26 -11.70 2.25 -10.38
C GLU A 26 -12.46 2.43 -9.08
N ILE A 27 -11.92 3.25 -8.19
CA ILE A 27 -12.57 3.57 -6.94
C ILE A 27 -13.16 4.98 -7.04
N SER A 28 -14.47 5.09 -6.92
CA SER A 28 -15.17 6.38 -6.90
C SER A 28 -15.93 6.63 -5.60
N SER A 29 -16.13 5.60 -4.77
CA SER A 29 -16.83 5.67 -3.49
C SER A 29 -16.31 4.66 -2.46
N GLU A 30 -16.69 4.84 -1.19
CA GLU A 30 -16.44 3.83 -0.14
C GLU A 30 -17.24 2.54 -0.38
N MET A 31 -18.39 2.62 -1.05
CA MET A 31 -19.14 1.44 -1.45
C MET A 31 -18.34 0.56 -2.42
N ASP A 32 -17.54 1.16 -3.31
CA ASP A 32 -16.65 0.41 -4.19
C ASP A 32 -15.62 -0.39 -3.41
N VAL A 33 -15.05 0.19 -2.35
CA VAL A 33 -14.10 -0.50 -1.47
C VAL A 33 -14.76 -1.69 -0.81
N ILE A 34 -15.97 -1.51 -0.26
CA ILE A 34 -16.72 -2.59 0.40
C ILE A 34 -16.99 -3.73 -0.59
N GLU A 35 -17.44 -3.41 -1.80
CA GLU A 35 -17.70 -4.42 -2.83
C GLU A 35 -16.43 -5.14 -3.27
N MET A 36 -15.35 -4.41 -3.55
CA MET A 36 -14.06 -4.99 -3.93
C MET A 36 -13.50 -5.88 -2.82
N SER A 37 -13.67 -5.46 -1.56
CA SER A 37 -13.27 -6.24 -0.39
C SER A 37 -14.04 -7.55 -0.33
N ARG A 38 -15.37 -7.52 -0.52
CA ARG A 38 -16.21 -8.73 -0.60
C ARG A 38 -15.84 -9.63 -1.77
N GLN A 39 -15.52 -9.05 -2.92
CA GLN A 39 -15.05 -9.80 -4.10
C GLN A 39 -13.69 -10.45 -3.87
N GLY A 40 -12.85 -9.84 -3.01
CA GLY A 40 -11.55 -10.33 -2.59
C GLY A 40 -10.41 -9.92 -3.53
N VAL A 41 -9.28 -9.53 -2.94
CA VAL A 41 -8.05 -9.19 -3.67
C VAL A 41 -7.21 -10.45 -3.89
N THR A 42 -6.68 -10.64 -5.09
CA THR A 42 -5.81 -11.78 -5.38
C THR A 42 -4.40 -11.57 -4.83
N LYS A 43 -3.68 -12.66 -4.50
CA LYS A 43 -2.23 -12.58 -4.22
C LYS A 43 -1.48 -11.91 -5.37
N GLY A 44 -1.84 -12.21 -6.63
CA GLY A 44 -1.19 -11.63 -7.80
C GLY A 44 -1.28 -10.09 -7.83
N SER A 45 -2.44 -9.54 -7.47
CA SER A 45 -2.65 -8.09 -7.33
C SER A 45 -1.79 -7.50 -6.22
N LEU A 46 -1.74 -8.15 -5.05
CA LEU A 46 -0.89 -7.73 -3.93
C LEU A 46 0.61 -7.73 -4.28
N ILE A 47 1.10 -8.79 -4.91
CA ILE A 47 2.51 -8.88 -5.31
C ILE A 47 2.83 -7.83 -6.37
N SER A 48 1.93 -7.62 -7.34
CA SER A 48 2.10 -6.57 -8.35
C SER A 48 2.15 -5.18 -7.72
N LEU A 49 1.31 -4.91 -6.72
CA LEU A 49 1.37 -3.67 -5.94
C LEU A 49 2.74 -3.49 -5.28
N GLY A 50 3.24 -4.54 -4.62
CA GLY A 50 4.58 -4.52 -4.02
C GLY A 50 5.68 -4.21 -5.04
N VAL A 51 5.65 -4.87 -6.21
CA VAL A 51 6.59 -4.59 -7.30
C VAL A 51 6.52 -3.12 -7.75
N CYS A 52 5.33 -2.51 -7.75
CA CYS A 52 5.19 -1.10 -8.13
C CYS A 52 5.84 -0.12 -7.17
N PHE A 53 5.94 -0.47 -5.90
CA PHE A 53 6.55 0.37 -4.87
C PHE A 53 7.89 -0.16 -4.36
N GLY A 54 8.46 -1.18 -5.03
CA GLY A 54 9.75 -1.75 -4.65
C GLY A 54 9.72 -2.56 -3.35
N PHE A 55 8.55 -3.05 -2.94
CA PHE A 55 8.37 -3.83 -1.72
C PHE A 55 8.48 -5.32 -1.97
N THR A 56 9.17 -5.98 -1.05
CA THR A 56 9.25 -7.43 -0.95
C THR A 56 8.00 -8.02 -0.28
N PRO A 57 7.72 -9.32 -0.44
CA PRO A 57 6.59 -9.97 0.23
C PRO A 57 6.65 -9.87 1.76
N ASP A 58 7.85 -9.88 2.36
CA ASP A 58 8.04 -9.66 3.81
C ASP A 58 7.64 -8.24 4.21
N ARG A 59 8.04 -7.22 3.44
CA ARG A 59 7.64 -5.84 3.70
C ARG A 59 6.12 -5.66 3.57
N LEU A 60 5.49 -6.28 2.58
CA LEU A 60 4.03 -6.29 2.44
C LEU A 60 3.34 -6.96 3.63
N ALA A 61 3.85 -8.11 4.08
CA ALA A 61 3.32 -8.80 5.25
C ALA A 61 3.42 -7.95 6.52
N TYR A 62 4.47 -7.14 6.65
CA TYR A 62 4.64 -6.23 7.77
C TYR A 62 3.62 -5.08 7.77
N MET A 63 3.18 -4.63 6.60
CA MET A 63 2.21 -3.53 6.43
C MET A 63 0.75 -4.00 6.38
N LEU A 64 0.50 -5.30 6.52
CA LEU A 64 -0.83 -5.88 6.41
C LEU A 64 -1.11 -6.78 7.61
N PRO A 65 -2.38 -7.02 7.98
CA PRO A 65 -2.74 -7.94 9.05
C PRO A 65 -2.65 -9.42 8.61
N VAL A 66 -1.55 -9.81 7.93
CA VAL A 66 -1.27 -11.18 7.50
C VAL A 66 0.19 -11.57 7.68
N THR A 67 0.44 -12.85 7.92
CA THR A 67 1.81 -13.36 7.98
C THR A 67 2.41 -13.56 6.59
N LEU A 68 3.74 -13.48 6.48
CA LEU A 68 4.47 -13.83 5.26
C LEU A 68 4.16 -15.24 4.79
N ARG A 69 4.03 -16.21 5.72
CA ARG A 69 3.69 -17.60 5.42
C ARG A 69 2.33 -17.71 4.73
N THR A 70 1.35 -16.91 5.16
CA THR A 70 0.03 -16.84 4.53
C THR A 70 0.15 -16.38 3.08
N ILE A 71 0.87 -15.28 2.82
CA ILE A 71 1.10 -14.76 1.47
C ILE A 71 1.83 -15.80 0.60
N GLN A 72 2.88 -16.43 1.12
CA GLN A 72 3.68 -17.39 0.37
C GLN A 72 2.88 -18.63 -0.05
N ARG A 73 2.03 -19.15 0.84
CA ARG A 73 1.20 -20.34 0.59
C ARG A 73 0.16 -20.14 -0.53
N TYR A 74 -0.37 -18.93 -0.68
CA TYR A 74 -1.44 -18.66 -1.63
C TYR A 74 -0.95 -18.80 -3.08
N LYS A 75 -1.81 -19.34 -3.95
CA LYS A 75 -1.58 -19.26 -5.41
C LYS A 75 -1.87 -17.84 -5.89
N ASN A 76 -1.30 -17.43 -7.03
CA ASN A 76 -1.46 -16.06 -7.53
C ASN A 76 -2.93 -15.66 -7.75
N ALA A 77 -3.77 -16.57 -8.26
CA ALA A 77 -5.20 -16.33 -8.46
C ALA A 77 -6.04 -16.45 -7.18
N GLN A 78 -5.46 -16.93 -6.08
CA GLN A 78 -6.19 -17.09 -4.82
C GLN A 78 -6.44 -15.74 -4.17
N LYS A 79 -7.66 -15.57 -3.68
CA LYS A 79 -8.13 -14.32 -3.07
C LYS A 79 -7.96 -14.34 -1.55
N PHE A 80 -7.67 -13.19 -0.97
CA PHE A 80 -7.74 -12.97 0.46
C PHE A 80 -9.21 -12.84 0.91
N ASN A 81 -9.44 -13.00 2.22
CA ASN A 81 -10.76 -12.76 2.79
C ASN A 81 -11.09 -11.25 2.74
N PRO A 82 -12.36 -10.85 2.99
CA PRO A 82 -12.76 -9.45 2.87
C PRO A 82 -11.98 -8.47 3.75
N ILE A 83 -11.68 -8.83 5.00
CA ILE A 83 -10.96 -7.96 5.95
C ILE A 83 -9.53 -7.66 5.46
N ILE A 84 -8.82 -8.69 5.00
CA ILE A 84 -7.47 -8.51 4.46
C ILE A 84 -7.52 -7.79 3.11
N SER A 85 -8.52 -8.09 2.29
CA SER A 85 -8.72 -7.45 1.00
C SER A 85 -8.94 -5.95 1.15
N GLU A 86 -9.77 -5.55 2.12
CA GLU A 86 -9.99 -4.14 2.48
C GLU A 86 -8.68 -3.46 2.88
N HIS A 87 -7.89 -4.06 3.76
CA HIS A 87 -6.56 -3.51 4.13
C HIS A 87 -5.64 -3.35 2.92
N ILE A 88 -5.62 -4.32 1.99
CA ILE A 88 -4.81 -4.21 0.77
C ILE A 88 -5.29 -3.06 -0.12
N ILE A 89 -6.61 -2.86 -0.24
CA ILE A 89 -7.20 -1.78 -1.02
C ILE A 89 -6.87 -0.42 -0.38
N GLN A 90 -7.00 -0.30 0.94
CA GLN A 90 -6.66 0.92 1.67
C GLN A 90 -5.18 1.24 1.58
N LEU A 91 -4.31 0.24 1.72
CA LEU A 91 -2.87 0.42 1.50
C LEU A 91 -2.60 0.90 0.06
N ALA A 92 -3.23 0.29 -0.95
CA ALA A 92 -3.06 0.74 -2.34
C ALA A 92 -3.52 2.19 -2.53
N ARG A 93 -4.65 2.60 -1.93
CA ARG A 93 -5.15 3.98 -1.96
C ARG A 93 -4.15 4.95 -1.34
N LEU A 94 -3.62 4.61 -0.16
CA LEU A 94 -2.62 5.41 0.55
C LEU A 94 -1.36 5.61 -0.30
N MET A 95 -0.87 4.54 -0.93
CA MET A 95 0.32 4.61 -1.77
C MET A 95 0.12 5.47 -3.04
N VAL A 96 -1.08 5.40 -3.63
CA VAL A 96 -1.49 6.26 -4.75
C VAL A 96 -1.53 7.71 -4.31
N ARG A 97 -2.31 8.01 -3.27
CA ARG A 97 -2.47 9.38 -2.74
C ARG A 97 -1.15 9.98 -2.30
N GLY A 98 -0.33 9.23 -1.56
CA GLY A 98 0.98 9.69 -1.14
C GLY A 98 1.91 10.02 -2.31
N THR A 99 1.87 9.23 -3.38
CA THR A 99 2.66 9.55 -4.59
C THR A 99 2.15 10.83 -5.28
N GLU A 100 0.85 11.11 -5.23
CA GLU A 100 0.27 12.34 -5.77
C GLU A 100 0.67 13.56 -4.94
N VAL A 101 0.53 13.50 -3.61
CA VAL A 101 0.88 14.59 -2.68
C VAL A 101 2.36 14.99 -2.80
N PHE A 102 3.25 14.02 -2.94
CA PHE A 102 4.68 14.28 -3.04
C PHE A 102 5.17 14.49 -4.48
N GLU A 103 4.28 14.35 -5.47
CA GLU A 103 4.56 14.38 -6.93
C GLU A 103 5.69 13.44 -7.39
N SER A 104 6.17 12.57 -6.51
CA SER A 104 7.27 11.65 -6.72
C SER A 104 7.09 10.44 -5.81
N ARG A 105 7.17 9.27 -6.42
CA ARG A 105 7.11 7.99 -5.71
C ARG A 105 8.29 7.85 -4.75
N GLU A 106 9.49 8.26 -5.18
CA GLU A 106 10.70 8.18 -4.38
C GLU A 106 10.62 9.08 -3.14
N ASN A 107 10.10 10.30 -3.29
CA ASN A 107 9.92 11.23 -2.17
C ASN A 107 8.88 10.70 -1.17
N PHE A 108 7.73 10.24 -1.68
CA PHE A 108 6.71 9.61 -0.83
C PHE A 108 7.27 8.40 -0.08
N LEU A 109 7.96 7.47 -0.76
CA LEU A 109 8.52 6.28 -0.12
C LEU A 109 9.58 6.63 0.94
N ARG A 110 10.38 7.67 0.71
CA ARG A 110 11.33 8.18 1.70
C ARG A 110 10.58 8.66 2.94
N TRP A 111 9.56 9.50 2.78
CA TRP A 111 8.71 9.95 3.89
C TRP A 111 8.03 8.78 4.61
N PHE A 112 7.45 7.84 3.86
CA PHE A 112 6.71 6.69 4.38
C PHE A 112 7.58 5.71 5.18
N THR A 113 8.90 5.75 4.99
CA THR A 113 9.89 4.91 5.68
C THR A 113 10.77 5.68 6.68
N THR A 114 10.50 6.97 6.90
CA THR A 114 11.23 7.81 7.85
C THR A 114 10.34 8.11 9.07
N PRO A 115 10.89 8.20 10.29
CA PRO A 115 10.13 8.67 11.44
C PRO A 115 9.49 10.04 11.19
N ASN A 116 8.20 10.18 11.51
CA ASN A 116 7.45 11.41 11.33
C ASN A 116 7.01 11.97 12.71
N THR A 117 7.40 13.21 13.00
CA THR A 117 7.07 13.93 14.24
C THR A 117 5.56 14.08 14.45
N ALA A 118 4.79 14.39 13.40
CA ALA A 118 3.33 14.51 13.46
C ALA A 118 2.64 13.18 13.81
N LEU A 119 3.32 12.06 13.55
CA LEU A 119 2.87 10.71 13.92
C LEU A 119 3.56 10.21 15.20
N GLY A 120 3.93 11.11 16.11
CA GLY A 120 4.54 10.77 17.40
C GLY A 120 5.95 10.17 17.28
N GLY A 121 6.68 10.54 16.23
CA GLY A 121 8.02 10.02 15.94
C GLY A 121 8.04 8.58 15.42
N LYS A 122 6.88 8.05 14.98
CA LYS A 122 6.78 6.71 14.40
C LYS A 122 6.96 6.74 12.89
N VAL A 123 7.40 5.60 12.34
CA VAL A 123 7.54 5.43 10.89
C VAL A 123 6.17 5.10 10.29
N PRO A 124 5.66 5.86 9.29
CA PRO A 124 4.31 5.65 8.74
C PRO A 124 4.03 4.20 8.31
N SER A 125 4.98 3.55 7.62
CA SER A 125 4.86 2.16 7.18
C SER A 125 4.78 1.12 8.29
N GLU A 126 5.09 1.46 9.53
CA GLU A 126 4.90 0.59 10.70
C GLU A 126 3.51 0.69 11.31
N LEU A 127 2.74 1.70 10.93
CA LEU A 127 1.40 1.97 11.47
C LEU A 127 0.29 1.39 10.60
N VAL A 128 0.51 1.26 9.29
CA VAL A 128 -0.51 0.91 8.31
C VAL A 128 -1.04 -0.53 8.40
N ASN A 129 -0.39 -1.38 9.21
CA ASN A 129 -0.88 -2.73 9.48
C ASN A 129 -2.17 -2.75 10.33
N LEU A 130 -2.47 -1.63 10.99
CA LEU A 130 -3.70 -1.37 11.72
C LEU A 130 -4.51 -0.31 10.98
N GLN A 131 -5.83 -0.52 10.91
CA GLN A 131 -6.74 0.42 10.24
C GLN A 131 -6.64 1.84 10.80
N THR A 132 -6.55 1.98 12.13
CA THR A 132 -6.39 3.29 12.78
C THR A 132 -5.08 3.96 12.40
N GLY A 133 -3.99 3.20 12.30
CA GLY A 133 -2.70 3.73 11.86
C GLY A 133 -2.69 4.13 10.38
N ALA A 134 -3.34 3.33 9.52
CA ALA A 134 -3.51 3.68 8.11
C ALA A 134 -4.31 4.99 7.94
N GLN A 135 -5.38 5.17 8.72
CA GLN A 135 -6.15 6.41 8.72
C GLN A 135 -5.31 7.61 9.16
N LEU A 136 -4.56 7.50 10.27
CA LEU A 136 -3.68 8.58 10.73
C LEU A 136 -2.64 8.98 9.67
N VAL A 137 -2.06 8.00 8.98
CA VAL A 137 -1.11 8.28 7.89
C VAL A 137 -1.80 8.98 6.72
N MET A 138 -3.03 8.57 6.36
CA MET A 138 -3.81 9.23 5.32
C MET A 138 -4.17 10.68 5.69
N ASP A 139 -4.61 10.91 6.92
CA ASP A 139 -4.95 12.24 7.41
C ASP A 139 -3.73 13.17 7.36
N GLU A 140 -2.55 12.67 7.73
CA GLU A 140 -1.31 13.43 7.64
C GLU A 140 -0.93 13.73 6.18
N LEU A 141 -1.12 12.79 5.24
CA LEU A 141 -0.94 13.07 3.81
C LEU A 141 -1.87 14.20 3.31
N ILE A 142 -3.12 14.23 3.77
CA ILE A 142 -4.08 15.28 3.44
C ILE A 142 -3.62 16.64 3.99
N ARG A 143 -3.09 16.67 5.21
CA ARG A 143 -2.55 17.91 5.81
C ARG A 143 -1.35 18.45 5.03
N ILE A 144 -0.43 17.57 4.61
CA ILE A 144 0.71 17.93 3.77
C ILE A 144 0.24 18.53 2.43
N ASP A 145 -0.75 17.92 1.78
CA ASP A 145 -1.32 18.41 0.51
C ASP A 145 -1.91 19.82 0.61
N HIS A 146 -2.54 20.14 1.74
CA HIS A 146 -3.09 21.47 2.02
C HIS A 146 -2.05 22.48 2.55
N GLY A 147 -0.76 22.11 2.61
CA GLY A 147 0.31 22.97 3.12
C GLY A 147 0.23 23.25 4.62
N VAL A 148 -0.51 22.41 5.37
CA VAL A 148 -0.66 22.54 6.82
C VAL A 148 0.46 21.75 7.49
N PHE A 149 1.56 22.42 7.80
CA PHE A 149 2.63 21.86 8.63
C PHE A 149 2.24 21.96 10.11
N ALA A 150 2.32 20.84 10.86
CA ALA A 150 2.35 20.85 12.33
C ALA A 150 3.80 20.86 12.82
#